data_AF-B9WEI2-F1
#
_entry.id   AF-B9WEI2-F1
#
_cell.length_a   1.000
_cell.length_b   1.000
_cell.length_c   1.000
_cell.angle_alpha   90.00
_cell.angle_beta   90.00
_cell.angle_gamma   90.00
#
_symmetry.space_group_name_H-M   'P 1'
#
loop_
_entity.id
_entity.type
_entity.pdbx_description
1 polymer ?
#
loop_
_entity_poly.entity_id
_entity_poly.type
_entity_poly.pdbx_seq_one_letter_code
_entity_poly.pdbx_strand_id
1 'polypeptide(L)'
;MVHYRNRYLNYIRRKPLALLAPITLLVVIYFYFFSAHGFSSSKQKYNYTRKSRGWFYKNRDTVILKDLPKNHISHYDLNKLTASKDALNKREEVLILTPMSKFLPEYWENINKLTYDHSLISLGFIFPRTTEGDDALKELENALKKTKREKLLNFKKITILRQDSNSLNSQLEKDRHAFKVQKERRSMMALARNSLVFSTILPSTSWILWLDADIVETPATLIQDLTGHNKPVVSANVHQRYINPDTKQQDIRPYDFNNWVESEEGLKLAASLPDDEIIVEGYSEMVTHRALMAHFYDPKGDPSTEMTLDGVGGGAVMVKADVHRDGAMFPSFPFYHLIETEGFAKMAKRLGYEVYGLPNYLVFHYNE
;
A
#
# COMPACT_ATOMS: atom_id res chain seq x y z
N MET A 1 69.42 -2.66 -44.45
CA MET A 1 67.99 -2.87 -44.14
C MET A 1 67.79 -4.36 -43.86
N VAL A 2 67.87 -4.78 -42.60
CA VAL A 2 67.82 -6.20 -42.20
C VAL A 2 66.45 -6.48 -41.58
N HIS A 3 65.61 -7.29 -42.24
CA HIS A 3 64.31 -7.70 -41.72
C HIS A 3 64.49 -8.77 -40.63
N TYR A 4 64.28 -8.39 -39.37
CA TYR A 4 64.17 -9.34 -38.27
C TYR A 4 62.83 -10.09 -38.38
N ARG A 5 62.86 -11.26 -39.01
CA ARG A 5 61.72 -12.20 -39.04
C ARG A 5 61.53 -12.81 -37.64
N ASN A 6 60.54 -12.32 -36.91
CA ASN A 6 60.22 -12.80 -35.57
C ASN A 6 59.77 -14.28 -35.62
N ARG A 7 60.62 -15.20 -35.14
CA ARG A 7 60.38 -16.66 -35.18
C ARG A 7 59.09 -17.07 -34.45
N TYR A 8 58.67 -16.31 -33.45
CA TYR A 8 57.44 -16.58 -32.69
C TYR A 8 56.18 -16.45 -33.55
N LEU A 9 56.08 -15.40 -34.37
CA LEU A 9 54.89 -15.18 -35.22
C LEU A 9 54.70 -16.29 -36.27
N ASN A 10 55.80 -16.88 -36.77
CA ASN A 10 55.75 -18.00 -37.70
C ASN A 10 55.36 -19.33 -37.03
N TYR A 11 55.67 -19.51 -35.74
CA TYR A 11 55.25 -20.68 -34.97
C TYR A 11 53.73 -20.64 -34.71
N ILE A 12 53.21 -19.47 -34.33
CA ILE A 12 51.77 -19.23 -34.08
C ILE A 12 50.94 -19.51 -35.34
N ARG A 13 51.42 -19.08 -36.52
CA ARG A 13 50.74 -19.34 -37.80
C ARG A 13 50.69 -20.82 -38.22
N ARG A 14 51.69 -21.63 -37.82
CA ARG A 14 51.79 -23.04 -38.26
C ARG A 14 51.09 -24.04 -37.34
N LYS A 15 50.89 -23.69 -36.06
CA LYS A 15 50.24 -24.56 -35.06
C LYS A 15 49.31 -23.76 -34.15
N PRO A 16 48.19 -23.21 -34.66
CA PRO A 16 47.28 -22.38 -33.86
C PRO A 16 46.70 -23.14 -32.65
N LEU A 17 46.50 -24.46 -32.79
CA LEU A 17 45.99 -25.33 -31.72
C LEU A 17 46.97 -25.47 -30.53
N ALA A 18 48.28 -25.30 -30.74
CA ALA A 18 49.27 -25.38 -29.67
C ALA A 18 49.20 -24.19 -28.70
N LEU A 19 48.59 -23.08 -29.14
CA LEU A 19 48.38 -21.87 -28.32
C LEU A 19 46.95 -21.80 -27.77
N LEU A 20 45.98 -22.36 -28.49
CA LEU A 20 44.60 -22.48 -28.02
C LEU A 20 44.47 -23.37 -26.79
N ALA A 21 45.16 -24.51 -26.72
CA ALA A 21 45.08 -25.44 -25.58
C ALA A 21 45.49 -24.82 -24.22
N PRO A 22 46.63 -24.11 -24.10
CA PRO A 22 46.96 -23.44 -22.83
C PRO A 22 46.06 -22.25 -22.52
N ILE A 23 45.56 -21.53 -23.54
CA ILE A 23 44.62 -20.42 -23.34
C ILE A 23 43.26 -20.95 -22.85
N THR A 24 42.72 -22.01 -23.45
CA THR A 24 41.46 -22.61 -23.00
C THR A 24 41.60 -23.23 -21.62
N LEU A 25 42.74 -23.84 -21.29
CA LEU A 25 43.02 -24.32 -19.94
C LEU A 25 43.02 -23.18 -18.92
N LEU A 26 43.66 -22.04 -19.24
CA LEU A 26 43.65 -20.85 -18.39
C LEU A 26 42.25 -20.27 -18.20
N VAL A 27 41.43 -20.25 -19.25
CA VAL A 27 40.02 -19.82 -19.17
C VAL A 27 39.22 -20.78 -18.29
N VAL A 28 39.38 -22.10 -18.44
CA VAL A 28 38.69 -23.08 -17.59
C VAL A 28 39.14 -22.99 -16.13
N ILE A 29 40.43 -22.80 -15.86
CA ILE A 29 40.94 -22.55 -14.50
C ILE A 29 40.37 -21.24 -13.94
N TYR A 30 40.29 -20.19 -14.75
CA TYR A 30 39.68 -18.93 -14.34
C TYR A 30 38.19 -19.10 -13.99
N PHE A 31 37.39 -19.79 -14.83
CA PHE A 31 36.00 -20.09 -14.49
C PHE A 31 35.89 -21.02 -13.27
N TYR A 32 36.78 -22.01 -13.12
CA TYR A 32 36.76 -22.92 -11.96
C TYR A 32 37.05 -22.20 -10.64
N PHE A 33 38.00 -21.25 -10.63
CA PHE A 33 38.36 -20.50 -9.42
C PHE A 33 37.53 -19.22 -9.20
N PHE A 34 37.02 -18.58 -10.25
CA PHE A 34 36.35 -17.29 -10.16
C PHE A 34 34.85 -17.33 -10.49
N SER A 35 34.27 -18.44 -10.98
CA SER A 35 32.81 -18.58 -11.08
C SER A 35 32.11 -18.99 -9.79
N ALA A 36 32.85 -19.06 -8.68
CA ALA A 36 32.31 -19.13 -7.33
C ALA A 36 32.46 -17.77 -6.61
N HIS A 37 31.97 -16.69 -7.23
CA HIS A 37 31.46 -15.52 -6.50
C HIS A 37 29.97 -15.37 -6.81
N GLY A 38 29.25 -16.48 -6.64
CA GLY A 38 27.83 -16.40 -6.32
C GLY A 38 27.72 -15.65 -5.00
N PHE A 39 27.03 -14.52 -5.04
CA PHE A 39 26.56 -13.78 -3.88
C PHE A 39 26.15 -14.76 -2.76
N SER A 40 26.94 -14.83 -1.68
CA SER A 40 26.51 -15.45 -0.43
C SER A 40 25.49 -14.51 0.22
N SER A 41 24.29 -14.50 -0.34
CA SER A 41 23.08 -14.06 0.36
C SER A 41 22.38 -15.30 0.89
N SER A 42 22.89 -15.82 2.01
CA SER A 42 22.12 -16.73 2.85
C SER A 42 22.14 -16.25 4.29
N LYS A 43 21.72 -14.99 4.51
CA LYS A 43 20.89 -14.74 5.69
C LYS A 43 19.48 -15.16 5.31
N GLN A 44 19.15 -16.43 5.55
CA GLN A 44 17.75 -16.83 5.66
C GLN A 44 17.14 -16.00 6.79
N LYS A 45 16.51 -14.88 6.44
CA LYS A 45 15.78 -14.00 7.36
C LYS A 45 14.51 -14.69 7.92
N TYR A 46 14.19 -15.87 7.38
CA TYR A 46 13.06 -16.69 7.77
C TYR A 46 13.55 -18.11 8.08
N ASN A 47 13.69 -18.40 9.37
CA ASN A 47 13.93 -19.76 9.85
C ASN A 47 12.57 -20.33 10.28
N TYR A 48 11.92 -21.09 9.41
CA TYR A 48 10.73 -21.86 9.78
C TYR A 48 11.19 -23.05 10.61
N THR A 49 11.32 -22.85 11.92
CA THR A 49 11.41 -23.97 12.85
C THR A 49 10.11 -24.74 12.79
N ARG A 50 10.09 -25.84 12.01
CA ARG A 50 9.06 -26.87 12.13
C ARG A 50 9.21 -27.49 13.51
N LYS A 51 8.57 -26.91 14.53
CA LYS A 51 8.46 -27.54 15.84
C LYS A 51 7.71 -28.86 15.65
N SER A 52 8.38 -29.94 16.02
CA SER A 52 7.86 -31.30 16.01
C SER A 52 6.56 -31.41 16.82
N ARG A 53 5.66 -32.23 16.28
CA ARG A 53 4.27 -32.45 16.71
C ARG A 53 4.16 -32.99 18.13
N GLY A 54 3.42 -32.30 18.99
CA GLY A 54 2.79 -32.85 20.19
C GLY A 54 1.27 -32.97 19.96
N TRP A 55 0.68 -34.10 20.37
CA TRP A 55 -0.71 -34.50 20.11
C TRP A 55 -1.78 -33.55 20.71
N PHE A 56 -1.40 -32.56 21.53
CA PHE A 56 -2.35 -31.72 22.28
C PHE A 56 -2.33 -30.21 21.95
N TYR A 57 -1.65 -29.76 20.90
CA TYR A 57 -1.73 -28.35 20.47
C TYR A 57 -2.79 -28.15 19.38
N LYS A 58 -3.91 -27.50 19.74
CA LYS A 58 -4.84 -26.91 18.77
C LYS A 58 -4.14 -25.72 18.11
N ASN A 59 -3.63 -25.90 16.89
CA ASN A 59 -3.27 -24.80 16.00
C ASN A 59 -4.50 -23.91 15.80
N ARG A 60 -4.45 -22.67 16.28
CA ARG A 60 -5.46 -21.64 15.99
C ARG A 60 -5.22 -20.92 14.66
N ASP A 61 -4.07 -21.15 14.01
CA ASP A 61 -3.62 -20.44 12.81
C ASP A 61 -3.55 -21.33 11.56
N THR A 62 -4.47 -22.29 11.40
CA THR A 62 -4.55 -23.07 10.15
C THR A 62 -5.97 -23.15 9.62
N VAL A 63 -6.31 -22.24 8.70
CA VAL A 63 -7.29 -22.54 7.64
C VAL A 63 -6.81 -21.87 6.35
N ILE A 64 -6.03 -22.62 5.55
CA ILE A 64 -6.06 -22.46 4.09
C ILE A 64 -7.52 -22.65 3.69
N LEU A 65 -8.07 -21.69 2.95
CA LEU A 65 -9.46 -21.58 2.51
C LEU A 65 -10.10 -22.97 2.27
N LYS A 66 -11.02 -23.35 3.15
CA LYS A 66 -11.88 -24.53 3.02
C LYS A 66 -13.24 -24.05 2.56
N ASP A 67 -13.39 -23.86 1.25
CA ASP A 67 -14.66 -23.90 0.52
C ASP A 67 -14.40 -23.61 -0.97
N LEU A 68 -14.27 -24.67 -1.76
CA LEU A 68 -14.39 -24.59 -3.22
C LEU A 68 -15.76 -25.18 -3.60
N PRO A 69 -16.76 -24.37 -3.99
CA PRO A 69 -18.03 -24.89 -4.48
C PRO A 69 -17.87 -25.59 -5.84
N LYS A 70 -18.73 -26.59 -6.09
CA LYS A 70 -18.79 -27.40 -7.32
C LYS A 70 -19.23 -26.54 -8.52
N ASN A 71 -18.26 -25.92 -9.19
CA ASN A 71 -18.18 -25.59 -10.61
C ASN A 71 -16.86 -24.81 -10.81
N HIS A 72 -15.78 -25.54 -11.09
CA HIS A 72 -14.39 -25.11 -10.87
C HIS A 72 -13.82 -24.09 -11.86
N ILE A 73 -14.59 -23.64 -12.86
CA ILE A 73 -14.09 -22.75 -13.91
C ILE A 73 -14.93 -21.47 -13.93
N SER A 74 -14.26 -20.35 -13.68
CA SER A 74 -14.84 -19.01 -13.76
C SER A 74 -14.12 -18.22 -14.85
N HIS A 75 -14.88 -17.63 -15.76
CA HIS A 75 -14.35 -16.81 -16.85
C HIS A 75 -14.59 -15.33 -16.57
N TYR A 76 -13.54 -14.53 -16.68
CA TYR A 76 -13.60 -13.08 -16.54
C TYR A 76 -12.84 -12.44 -17.69
N ASP A 77 -13.51 -11.54 -18.40
CA ASP A 77 -12.88 -10.68 -19.41
C ASP A 77 -12.66 -9.31 -18.77
N LEU A 78 -11.41 -9.04 -18.38
CA LEU A 78 -11.09 -7.81 -17.65
C LEU A 78 -11.27 -6.54 -18.50
N ASN A 79 -11.26 -6.65 -19.84
CA ASN A 79 -11.53 -5.51 -20.73
C ASN A 79 -13.02 -5.11 -20.73
N LYS A 80 -13.91 -5.98 -20.26
CA LYS A 80 -15.34 -5.70 -20.10
C LYS A 80 -15.69 -5.20 -18.70
N LEU A 81 -14.74 -5.24 -17.76
CA LEU A 81 -14.94 -4.71 -16.42
C LEU A 81 -14.87 -3.18 -16.47
N THR A 82 -15.92 -2.51 -16.00
CA THR A 82 -15.99 -1.05 -16.02
C THR A 82 -15.74 -0.48 -14.63
N ALA A 83 -15.04 0.65 -14.58
CA ALA A 83 -14.95 1.54 -13.43
C ALA A 83 -15.32 2.94 -13.91
N SER A 84 -16.56 3.37 -13.66
CA SER A 84 -17.15 4.56 -14.29
C SER A 84 -17.87 5.47 -13.29
N LYS A 85 -18.24 6.68 -13.75
CA LYS A 85 -18.94 7.68 -12.94
C LYS A 85 -20.29 7.24 -12.36
N ASP A 86 -20.91 6.21 -12.96
CA ASP A 86 -22.25 5.73 -12.59
C ASP A 86 -22.17 4.32 -12.00
N ALA A 87 -21.23 4.15 -11.07
CA ALA A 87 -20.82 2.86 -10.53
C ALA A 87 -22.00 2.06 -9.95
N LEU A 88 -22.88 2.73 -9.19
CA LEU A 88 -24.01 2.08 -8.54
C LEU A 88 -25.03 1.53 -9.55
N ASN A 89 -25.43 2.33 -10.55
CA ASN A 89 -26.41 1.89 -11.56
C ASN A 89 -25.85 0.76 -12.44
N LYS A 90 -24.54 0.76 -12.70
CA LYS A 90 -23.85 -0.33 -13.41
C LYS A 90 -23.51 -1.53 -12.54
N ARG A 91 -23.86 -1.49 -11.25
CA ARG A 91 -23.56 -2.53 -10.26
C ARG A 91 -22.07 -2.87 -10.16
N GLU A 92 -21.22 -1.85 -10.27
CA GLU A 92 -19.77 -2.00 -10.16
C GLU A 92 -19.40 -2.38 -8.72
N GLU A 93 -18.54 -3.38 -8.55
CA GLU A 93 -18.20 -3.91 -7.23
C GLU A 93 -17.09 -3.10 -6.56
N VAL A 94 -17.28 -2.81 -5.28
CA VAL A 94 -16.37 -2.00 -4.47
C VAL A 94 -15.73 -2.87 -3.40
N LEU A 95 -14.42 -2.76 -3.23
CA LEU A 95 -13.66 -3.40 -2.17
C LEU A 95 -13.14 -2.33 -1.20
N ILE A 96 -13.67 -2.29 0.02
CA ILE A 96 -13.18 -1.40 1.08
C ILE A 96 -12.07 -2.10 1.85
N LEU A 97 -10.90 -1.48 1.93
CA LEU A 97 -9.70 -2.03 2.54
C LEU A 97 -9.23 -1.17 3.73
N THR A 98 -9.06 -1.83 4.87
CA THR A 98 -8.77 -1.17 6.15
C THR A 98 -7.71 -1.93 6.95
N PRO A 99 -6.46 -1.45 6.98
CA PRO A 99 -5.51 -1.81 8.02
C PRO A 99 -6.01 -1.33 9.37
N MET A 100 -6.07 -2.22 10.37
CA MET A 100 -6.72 -1.94 11.65
C MET A 100 -5.84 -2.38 12.83
N SER A 101 -5.30 -1.42 13.57
CA SER A 101 -4.58 -1.63 14.84
C SER A 101 -5.47 -1.44 16.06
N LYS A 102 -6.51 -0.61 15.95
CA LYS A 102 -7.52 -0.32 16.97
C LYS A 102 -8.88 -0.34 16.30
N PHE A 103 -9.87 -0.93 16.96
CA PHE A 103 -11.25 -0.91 16.48
C PHE A 103 -11.97 0.29 17.08
N LEU A 104 -12.67 1.06 16.24
CA LEU A 104 -13.54 2.16 16.65
C LEU A 104 -14.98 1.82 16.27
N PRO A 105 -15.92 1.77 17.22
CA PRO A 105 -17.34 1.58 16.91
C PRO A 105 -17.87 2.59 15.91
N GLU A 106 -17.42 3.84 15.98
CA GLU A 106 -17.83 4.94 15.10
C GLU A 106 -17.41 4.70 13.65
N TYR A 107 -16.23 4.11 13.42
CA TYR A 107 -15.81 3.65 12.09
C TYR A 107 -16.76 2.57 11.55
N TRP A 108 -17.11 1.57 12.38
CA TRP A 108 -18.05 0.52 11.99
C TRP A 108 -19.44 1.09 11.69
N GLU A 109 -19.92 2.03 12.49
CA GLU A 109 -21.18 2.72 12.22
C GLU A 109 -21.14 3.55 10.93
N ASN A 110 -20.03 4.24 10.67
CA ASN A 110 -19.81 5.05 9.47
C ASN A 110 -19.94 4.19 8.20
N ILE A 111 -19.25 3.05 8.13
CA ILE A 111 -19.34 2.18 6.94
C ILE A 111 -20.73 1.56 6.75
N ASN A 112 -21.47 1.29 7.84
CA ASN A 112 -22.84 0.76 7.75
C ASN A 112 -23.87 1.82 7.34
N LYS A 113 -23.54 3.11 7.43
CA LYS A 113 -24.39 4.22 6.98
C LYS A 113 -24.23 4.52 5.49
N LEU A 114 -23.26 3.92 4.81
CA LEU A 114 -23.05 4.14 3.38
C LEU A 114 -24.29 3.72 2.58
N THR A 115 -24.62 4.50 1.57
CA THR A 115 -25.83 4.34 0.75
C THR A 115 -25.61 3.50 -0.50
N TYR A 116 -24.34 3.20 -0.82
CA TYR A 116 -24.00 2.27 -1.89
C TYR A 116 -24.57 0.88 -1.57
N ASP A 117 -25.06 0.14 -2.57
CA ASP A 117 -25.65 -1.19 -2.34
C ASP A 117 -24.60 -2.12 -1.70
N HIS A 118 -24.77 -2.43 -0.41
CA HIS A 118 -23.82 -3.27 0.34
C HIS A 118 -23.65 -4.67 -0.27
N SER A 119 -24.61 -5.18 -1.07
CA SER A 119 -24.45 -6.44 -1.80
C SER A 119 -23.38 -6.39 -2.90
N LEU A 120 -22.91 -5.19 -3.24
CA LEU A 120 -21.79 -4.92 -4.15
C LEU A 120 -20.49 -4.58 -3.41
N ILE A 121 -20.52 -4.47 -2.08
CA ILE A 121 -19.37 -4.09 -1.26
C ILE A 121 -18.76 -5.33 -0.62
N SER A 122 -17.47 -5.54 -0.88
CA SER A 122 -16.63 -6.46 -0.12
C SER A 122 -15.76 -5.69 0.88
N LEU A 123 -15.56 -6.24 2.07
CA LEU A 123 -14.70 -5.67 3.10
C LEU A 123 -13.44 -6.51 3.28
N GLY A 124 -12.29 -5.85 3.37
CA GLY A 124 -11.00 -6.45 3.71
C GLY A 124 -10.38 -5.75 4.92
N PHE A 125 -10.11 -6.52 5.97
CA PHE A 125 -9.42 -6.04 7.17
C PHE A 125 -8.09 -6.77 7.36
N ILE A 126 -7.06 -6.06 7.80
CA ILE A 126 -5.79 -6.67 8.21
C ILE A 126 -5.33 -6.15 9.58
N PHE A 127 -5.00 -7.07 10.48
CA PHE A 127 -4.63 -6.77 11.86
C PHE A 127 -3.17 -7.09 12.16
N PRO A 128 -2.43 -6.22 12.87
CA PRO A 128 -1.07 -6.50 13.30
C PRO A 128 -1.04 -7.60 14.37
N ARG A 129 0.09 -8.32 14.46
CA ARG A 129 0.32 -9.35 15.48
C ARG A 129 0.78 -8.75 16.82
N THR A 130 -0.02 -7.86 17.38
CA THR A 130 0.18 -7.26 18.71
C THR A 130 -1.04 -7.50 19.60
N THR A 131 -0.92 -7.20 20.90
CA THR A 131 -2.05 -7.27 21.84
C THR A 131 -3.20 -6.36 21.40
N GLU A 132 -2.89 -5.13 20.99
CA GLU A 132 -3.89 -4.17 20.51
C GLU A 132 -4.58 -4.69 19.24
N GLY A 133 -3.82 -5.28 18.32
CA GLY A 133 -4.39 -5.89 17.10
C GLY A 133 -5.25 -7.13 17.37
N ASP A 134 -4.95 -7.91 18.42
CA ASP A 134 -5.80 -9.02 18.89
C ASP A 134 -7.11 -8.52 19.49
N ASP A 135 -7.06 -7.45 20.28
CA ASP A 135 -8.24 -6.83 20.87
C ASP A 135 -9.13 -6.21 19.78
N ALA A 136 -8.55 -5.46 18.84
CA ALA A 136 -9.26 -4.88 17.70
C ALA A 136 -9.95 -5.96 16.84
N LEU A 137 -9.28 -7.09 16.59
CA LEU A 137 -9.86 -8.22 15.88
C LEU A 137 -11.08 -8.78 16.62
N LYS A 138 -10.96 -8.99 17.92
CA LYS A 138 -12.05 -9.53 18.76
C LYS A 138 -13.24 -8.57 18.78
N GLU A 139 -13.00 -7.27 18.85
CA GLU A 139 -14.04 -6.25 18.80
C GLU A 139 -14.76 -6.21 17.46
N LEU A 140 -14.02 -6.25 16.34
CA LEU A 140 -14.61 -6.37 15.00
C LEU A 140 -15.47 -7.64 14.90
N GLU A 141 -14.98 -8.79 15.35
CA GLU A 141 -15.76 -10.03 15.34
C GLU A 141 -17.06 -9.91 16.14
N ASN A 142 -17.03 -9.20 17.28
CA ASN A 142 -18.22 -8.98 18.09
C ASN A 142 -19.22 -8.06 17.39
N ALA A 143 -18.74 -6.99 16.75
CA ALA A 143 -19.55 -6.10 15.92
C ALA A 143 -20.22 -6.88 14.77
N LEU A 144 -19.45 -7.69 14.05
CA LEU A 144 -19.96 -8.56 12.97
C LEU A 144 -21.03 -9.55 13.48
N LYS A 145 -20.78 -10.21 14.61
CA LYS A 145 -21.75 -11.13 15.24
C LYS A 145 -23.02 -10.38 15.64
N LYS A 146 -22.91 -9.17 16.19
CA LYS A 146 -24.04 -8.32 16.55
C LYS A 146 -24.87 -7.94 15.32
N THR A 147 -24.26 -7.34 14.30
CA THR A 147 -24.93 -6.92 13.06
C THR A 147 -25.55 -8.11 12.32
N LYS A 148 -24.92 -9.29 12.36
CA LYS A 148 -25.48 -10.54 11.82
C LYS A 148 -26.74 -11.00 12.57
N ARG A 149 -26.74 -10.96 13.90
CA ARG A 149 -27.93 -11.30 14.73
C ARG A 149 -29.10 -10.35 14.45
N GLU A 150 -28.78 -9.08 14.21
CA GLU A 150 -29.76 -8.03 13.88
C GLU A 150 -30.25 -8.12 12.42
N LYS A 151 -29.72 -9.06 11.62
CA LYS A 151 -30.01 -9.21 10.17
C LYS A 151 -29.69 -7.97 9.34
N LEU A 152 -28.78 -7.13 9.82
CA LEU A 152 -28.30 -5.93 9.13
C LEU A 152 -27.03 -6.17 8.32
N LEU A 153 -26.40 -7.36 8.46
CA LEU A 153 -25.15 -7.67 7.78
C LEU A 153 -25.43 -8.10 6.33
N ASN A 154 -25.25 -7.19 5.38
CA ASN A 154 -25.59 -7.35 3.96
C ASN A 154 -24.40 -7.12 3.00
N PHE A 155 -23.18 -7.04 3.51
CA PHE A 155 -21.95 -6.98 2.70
C PHE A 155 -21.75 -8.26 1.89
N LYS A 156 -21.28 -8.13 0.64
CA LYS A 156 -21.05 -9.24 -0.29
C LYS A 156 -20.10 -10.31 0.27
N LYS A 157 -18.96 -9.86 0.82
CA LYS A 157 -17.91 -10.70 1.37
C LYS A 157 -17.12 -9.91 2.40
N ILE A 158 -16.72 -10.56 3.50
CA ILE A 158 -15.85 -9.97 4.51
C ILE A 158 -14.63 -10.88 4.67
N THR A 159 -13.44 -10.33 4.47
CA THR A 159 -12.17 -11.04 4.62
C THR A 159 -11.38 -10.40 5.74
N ILE A 160 -10.92 -11.23 6.68
CA ILE A 160 -10.14 -10.78 7.84
C ILE A 160 -8.79 -11.48 7.78
N LEU A 161 -7.72 -10.69 7.77
CA LEU A 161 -6.35 -11.15 7.67
C LEU A 161 -5.55 -10.80 8.93
N ARG A 162 -4.55 -11.61 9.21
CA ARG A 162 -3.51 -11.33 10.21
C ARG A 162 -2.21 -11.08 9.48
N GLN A 163 -1.50 -10.03 9.85
CA GLN A 163 -0.19 -9.73 9.28
C GLN A 163 0.75 -10.95 9.42
N ASP A 164 1.53 -11.17 8.38
CA ASP A 164 2.49 -12.24 8.21
C ASP A 164 3.91 -11.84 8.68
N SER A 165 4.16 -10.56 8.84
CA SER A 165 5.40 -9.98 9.37
C SER A 165 5.38 -9.85 10.91
N ASN A 166 6.53 -10.03 11.55
CA ASN A 166 6.69 -9.77 12.99
C ASN A 166 6.43 -8.29 13.27
N SER A 167 5.58 -7.99 14.26
CA SER A 167 5.39 -6.62 14.74
C SER A 167 6.71 -6.06 15.27
N LEU A 168 6.96 -4.76 15.04
CA LEU A 168 8.07 -4.07 15.69
C LEU A 168 7.90 -4.17 17.21
N ASN A 169 8.97 -4.56 17.92
CA ASN A 169 8.96 -4.53 19.38
C ASN A 169 8.64 -3.11 19.83
N SER A 170 7.71 -2.96 20.78
CA SER A 170 7.34 -1.67 21.36
C SER A 170 8.59 -0.95 21.86
N GLN A 171 9.04 0.06 21.12
CA GLN A 171 10.08 0.99 21.55
C GLN A 171 9.43 2.24 22.14
N LEU A 172 10.09 2.80 23.15
CA LEU A 172 9.66 3.97 23.92
C LEU A 172 9.26 5.13 23.00
N GLU A 173 8.30 5.95 23.42
CA GLU A 173 7.80 7.12 22.69
C GLU A 173 8.92 8.02 22.13
N LYS A 174 10.01 8.18 22.89
CA LYS A 174 11.17 8.99 22.51
C LYS A 174 11.95 8.45 21.31
N ASP A 175 11.89 7.14 21.03
CA ASP A 175 12.54 6.51 19.88
C ASP A 175 11.63 6.50 18.63
N ARG A 176 10.31 6.72 18.79
CA ARG A 176 9.34 6.77 17.67
C ARG A 176 9.55 7.96 16.72
N HIS A 177 10.21 9.00 17.21
CA HIS A 177 10.51 10.20 16.42
C HIS A 177 11.81 10.11 15.62
N ALA A 178 12.63 9.07 15.83
CA ALA A 178 13.82 8.87 15.01
C ALA A 178 13.41 8.52 13.58
N PHE A 179 13.94 9.26 12.61
CA PHE A 179 13.67 9.09 11.17
C PHE A 179 13.75 7.63 10.68
N LYS A 180 14.71 6.86 11.20
CA LYS A 180 14.87 5.43 10.91
C LYS A 180 13.69 4.56 11.35
N VAL A 181 13.07 4.88 12.48
CA VAL A 181 11.89 4.17 13.02
C VAL A 181 10.65 4.46 12.17
N GLN A 182 10.56 5.67 11.59
CA GLN A 182 9.48 6.01 10.66
C GLN A 182 9.57 5.23 9.35
N LYS A 183 10.76 5.10 8.76
CA LYS A 183 10.97 4.28 7.57
C LYS A 183 10.52 2.83 7.79
N GLU A 184 10.89 2.26 8.94
CA GLU A 184 10.50 0.90 9.29
C GLU A 184 8.99 0.76 9.51
N ARG A 185 8.36 1.71 10.23
CA ARG A 185 6.91 1.75 10.43
C ARG A 185 6.14 1.85 9.10
N ARG A 186 6.50 2.79 8.23
CA ARG A 186 5.88 2.96 6.91
C ARG A 186 6.12 1.76 6.00
N SER A 187 7.30 1.14 6.07
CA SER A 187 7.59 -0.13 5.37
C SER A 187 6.64 -1.25 5.81
N MET A 188 6.41 -1.41 7.11
CA MET A 188 5.49 -2.42 7.66
C MET A 188 4.03 -2.13 7.30
N MET A 189 3.61 -0.87 7.31
CA MET A 189 2.28 -0.46 6.83
C MET A 189 2.10 -0.77 5.35
N ALA A 190 3.11 -0.48 4.51
CA ALA A 190 3.10 -0.79 3.09
C ALA A 190 2.95 -2.30 2.84
N LEU A 191 3.69 -3.14 3.57
CA LEU A 191 3.54 -4.60 3.51
C LEU A 191 2.13 -5.04 3.91
N ALA A 192 1.55 -4.47 4.96
CA ALA A 192 0.19 -4.80 5.39
C ALA A 192 -0.85 -4.43 4.33
N ARG A 193 -0.76 -3.23 3.74
CA ARG A 193 -1.64 -2.81 2.64
C ARG A 193 -1.50 -3.73 1.44
N ASN A 194 -0.26 -4.08 1.05
CA ASN A 194 -0.01 -5.03 -0.04
C ASN A 194 -0.61 -6.41 0.23
N SER A 195 -0.31 -7.02 1.38
CA SER A 195 -0.87 -8.33 1.77
C SER A 195 -2.40 -8.30 1.75
N LEU A 196 -3.01 -7.19 2.18
CA LEU A 196 -4.45 -7.02 2.16
C LEU A 196 -5.02 -6.97 0.74
N VAL A 197 -4.56 -6.04 -0.10
CA VAL A 197 -5.13 -5.87 -1.45
C VAL A 197 -4.90 -7.12 -2.32
N PHE A 198 -3.71 -7.69 -2.31
CA PHE A 198 -3.39 -8.87 -3.13
C PHE A 198 -4.16 -10.12 -2.69
N SER A 199 -4.54 -10.23 -1.43
CA SER A 199 -5.32 -11.37 -0.92
C SER A 199 -6.84 -11.20 -1.10
N THR A 200 -7.32 -9.99 -1.42
CA THR A 200 -8.76 -9.68 -1.40
C THR A 200 -9.32 -9.15 -2.71
N ILE A 201 -8.50 -8.56 -3.58
CA ILE A 201 -8.91 -8.13 -4.91
C ILE A 201 -9.43 -9.32 -5.73
N LEU A 202 -10.62 -9.16 -6.34
CA LEU A 202 -11.25 -10.17 -7.17
C LEU A 202 -11.25 -9.74 -8.64
N PRO A 203 -11.38 -10.69 -9.59
CA PRO A 203 -11.56 -10.36 -11.02
C PRO A 203 -12.78 -9.46 -11.30
N SER A 204 -13.79 -9.48 -10.43
CA SER A 204 -15.00 -8.63 -10.53
C SER A 204 -14.87 -7.27 -9.83
N THR A 205 -13.83 -7.03 -9.03
CA THR A 205 -13.64 -5.77 -8.31
C THR A 205 -13.39 -4.63 -9.29
N SER A 206 -14.25 -3.61 -9.29
CA SER A 206 -14.16 -2.43 -10.16
C SER A 206 -13.45 -1.27 -9.48
N TRP A 207 -13.72 -1.11 -8.17
CA TRP A 207 -13.20 -0.02 -7.35
C TRP A 207 -12.63 -0.55 -6.04
N ILE A 208 -11.60 0.11 -5.54
CA ILE A 208 -10.96 -0.15 -4.25
C ILE A 208 -10.98 1.15 -3.46
N LEU A 209 -11.62 1.14 -2.30
CA LEU A 209 -11.61 2.26 -1.36
C LEU A 209 -10.66 1.92 -0.20
N TRP A 210 -9.52 2.59 -0.16
CA TRP A 210 -8.67 2.62 1.03
C TRP A 210 -9.32 3.53 2.05
N LEU A 211 -9.69 2.97 3.19
CA LEU A 211 -10.32 3.70 4.29
C LEU A 211 -9.65 3.30 5.59
N ASP A 212 -8.89 4.22 6.18
CA ASP A 212 -8.20 3.98 7.45
C ASP A 212 -9.23 3.82 8.60
N ALA A 213 -8.88 2.99 9.59
CA ALA A 213 -9.79 2.56 10.66
C ALA A 213 -10.22 3.68 11.63
N ASP A 214 -9.56 4.83 11.54
CA ASP A 214 -9.78 6.03 12.33
C ASP A 214 -10.63 7.09 11.58
N ILE A 215 -11.07 6.82 10.35
CA ILE A 215 -12.05 7.67 9.64
C ILE A 215 -13.48 7.33 10.11
N VAL A 216 -13.96 8.12 11.07
CA VAL A 216 -15.20 7.85 11.81
C VAL A 216 -16.42 8.60 11.28
N GLU A 217 -16.23 9.55 10.36
CA GLU A 217 -17.34 10.30 9.76
C GLU A 217 -17.05 10.61 8.28
N THR A 218 -17.99 10.23 7.42
CA THR A 218 -17.98 10.50 5.98
C THR A 218 -19.41 10.82 5.52
N PRO A 219 -19.61 11.55 4.41
CA PRO A 219 -20.92 11.59 3.78
C PRO A 219 -21.40 10.17 3.43
N ALA A 220 -22.69 9.89 3.65
CA ALA A 220 -23.26 8.57 3.39
C ALA A 220 -23.18 8.16 1.90
N THR A 221 -22.96 9.11 1.01
CA THR A 221 -22.76 8.95 -0.44
C THR A 221 -21.28 8.83 -0.83
N LEU A 222 -20.36 8.66 0.12
CA LEU A 222 -18.90 8.62 -0.11
C LEU A 222 -18.46 7.90 -1.38
N ILE A 223 -18.94 6.67 -1.58
CA ILE A 223 -18.55 5.86 -2.73
C ILE A 223 -19.08 6.48 -4.03
N GLN A 224 -20.34 6.89 -4.07
CA GLN A 224 -20.95 7.54 -5.23
C GLN A 224 -20.26 8.86 -5.56
N ASP A 225 -19.96 9.67 -4.54
CA ASP A 225 -19.31 10.96 -4.69
C ASP A 225 -17.90 10.78 -5.27
N LEU A 226 -17.08 9.90 -4.69
CA LEU A 226 -15.73 9.62 -5.18
C LEU A 226 -15.71 8.95 -6.57
N THR A 227 -16.58 7.97 -6.82
CA THR A 227 -16.66 7.32 -8.15
C THR A 227 -17.19 8.27 -9.22
N GLY A 228 -18.02 9.25 -8.86
CA GLY A 228 -18.57 10.28 -9.75
C GLY A 228 -17.50 11.09 -10.49
N HIS A 229 -16.34 11.29 -9.87
CA HIS A 229 -15.18 11.95 -10.48
C HIS A 229 -14.49 11.13 -11.58
N ASN A 230 -14.73 9.81 -11.62
CA ASN A 230 -14.21 8.89 -12.64
C ASN A 230 -12.68 8.94 -12.82
N LYS A 231 -11.93 9.28 -11.75
CA LYS A 231 -10.46 9.33 -11.78
C LYS A 231 -9.83 7.98 -11.46
N PRO A 232 -8.61 7.69 -11.94
CA PRO A 232 -7.89 6.47 -11.57
C PRO A 232 -7.61 6.38 -10.07
N VAL A 233 -7.18 7.49 -9.47
CA VAL A 233 -6.95 7.64 -8.03
C VAL A 233 -7.51 9.00 -7.61
N VAL A 234 -8.36 9.03 -6.58
CA VAL A 234 -8.90 10.25 -5.99
C VAL A 234 -8.94 10.16 -4.46
N SER A 235 -8.34 11.14 -3.77
CA SER A 235 -8.35 11.24 -2.30
C SER A 235 -9.35 12.29 -1.80
N ALA A 236 -10.11 11.97 -0.76
CA ALA A 236 -10.82 12.98 0.03
C ALA A 236 -9.84 13.78 0.90
N ASN A 237 -10.27 14.94 1.39
CA ASN A 237 -9.48 15.75 2.32
C ASN A 237 -9.80 15.38 3.78
N VAL A 238 -8.81 14.89 4.52
CA VAL A 238 -9.01 14.39 5.88
C VAL A 238 -8.81 15.51 6.89
N HIS A 239 -9.87 15.81 7.63
CA HIS A 239 -9.88 16.76 8.73
C HIS A 239 -10.20 16.05 10.05
N GLN A 240 -10.13 16.78 11.15
CA GLN A 240 -10.50 16.27 12.47
C GLN A 240 -11.40 17.30 13.15
N ARG A 241 -12.51 16.83 13.73
CA ARG A 241 -13.38 17.66 14.58
C ARG A 241 -12.76 17.78 15.97
N TYR A 242 -12.78 18.96 16.56
CA TYR A 242 -12.33 19.18 17.93
C TYR A 242 -13.16 20.27 18.61
N ILE A 243 -13.06 20.37 19.93
CA ILE A 243 -13.64 21.49 20.69
C ILE A 243 -12.58 22.56 20.79
N ASN A 244 -12.82 23.72 20.19
CA ASN A 244 -11.89 24.82 20.23
C ASN A 244 -11.75 25.34 21.68
N PRO A 245 -10.54 25.37 22.26
CA PRO A 245 -10.35 25.70 23.67
C PRO A 245 -10.73 27.15 24.00
N ASP A 246 -10.62 28.05 23.01
CA ASP A 246 -10.87 29.48 23.16
C ASP A 246 -12.36 29.80 23.03
N THR A 247 -13.03 29.23 22.01
CA THR A 247 -14.45 29.52 21.73
C THR A 247 -15.41 28.55 22.41
N LYS A 248 -14.93 27.40 22.91
CA LYS A 248 -15.71 26.27 23.44
C LYS A 248 -16.74 25.70 22.45
N GLN A 249 -16.58 25.98 21.16
CA GLN A 249 -17.44 25.48 20.09
C GLN A 249 -16.77 24.34 19.32
N GLN A 250 -17.58 23.55 18.61
CA GLN A 250 -17.06 22.57 17.67
C GLN A 250 -16.38 23.28 16.50
N ASP A 251 -15.20 22.80 16.15
CA ASP A 251 -14.36 23.34 15.07
C ASP A 251 -13.68 22.19 14.32
N ILE A 252 -13.06 22.49 13.19
CA ILE A 252 -12.35 21.51 12.36
C ILE A 252 -10.91 21.95 12.11
N ARG A 253 -10.00 20.99 12.03
CA ARG A 253 -8.59 21.22 11.69
C ARG A 253 -8.11 20.24 10.63
N PRO A 254 -7.15 20.64 9.76
CA PRO A 254 -6.49 19.72 8.85
C PRO A 254 -5.78 18.60 9.64
N TYR A 255 -5.84 17.37 9.13
CA TYR A 255 -5.24 16.22 9.79
C TYR A 255 -4.21 15.49 8.92
N ASP A 256 -4.59 15.12 7.68
CA ASP A 256 -3.69 14.37 6.79
C ASP A 256 -2.89 15.29 5.87
N PHE A 257 -1.57 15.32 6.07
CA PHE A 257 -0.63 16.10 5.27
C PHE A 257 0.06 15.29 4.17
N ASN A 258 -0.33 14.02 3.95
CA ASN A 258 0.27 13.17 2.91
C ASN A 258 -0.39 13.34 1.53
N ASN A 259 -1.42 14.18 1.44
CA ASN A 259 -2.03 14.60 0.17
C ASN A 259 -1.37 15.91 -0.28
N TRP A 260 -0.52 15.86 -1.30
CA TRP A 260 0.28 17.01 -1.70
C TRP A 260 0.64 17.02 -3.19
N VAL A 261 0.99 18.20 -3.69
CA VAL A 261 1.58 18.43 -5.02
C VAL A 261 3.08 18.64 -4.88
N GLU A 262 3.84 18.02 -5.80
CA GLU A 262 5.29 18.10 -5.80
C GLU A 262 5.76 19.53 -6.08
N SER A 263 6.89 19.92 -5.51
CA SER A 263 7.52 21.24 -5.70
C SER A 263 8.89 21.09 -6.38
N GLU A 264 9.40 22.17 -6.97
CA GLU A 264 10.76 22.15 -7.54
C GLU A 264 11.82 21.95 -6.45
N GLU A 265 11.60 22.51 -5.26
CA GLU A 265 12.47 22.36 -4.10
C GLU A 265 12.45 20.92 -3.58
N GLY A 266 11.28 20.28 -3.55
CA GLY A 266 11.11 18.87 -3.18
C GLY A 266 11.89 17.95 -4.12
N LEU A 267 11.83 18.21 -5.42
CA LEU A 267 12.61 17.47 -6.43
C LEU A 267 14.12 17.71 -6.28
N LYS A 268 14.56 18.96 -6.03
CA LYS A 268 15.98 19.27 -5.79
C LYS A 268 16.51 18.58 -4.54
N LEU A 269 15.71 18.57 -3.46
CA LEU A 269 16.02 17.86 -2.24
C LEU A 269 16.15 16.35 -2.51
N ALA A 270 15.15 15.75 -3.15
CA ALA A 270 15.17 14.33 -3.50
C ALA A 270 16.41 13.96 -4.32
N ALA A 271 16.76 14.76 -5.33
CA ALA A 271 17.96 14.53 -6.16
C ALA A 271 19.29 14.65 -5.40
N SER A 272 19.31 15.31 -4.24
CA SER A 272 20.50 15.43 -3.39
C SER A 272 20.67 14.27 -2.40
N LEU A 273 19.61 13.48 -2.18
CA LEU A 273 19.58 12.39 -1.23
C LEU A 273 20.18 11.10 -1.82
N PRO A 274 20.83 10.25 -1.00
CA PRO A 274 21.15 8.88 -1.37
C PRO A 274 19.91 8.06 -1.78
N ASP A 275 20.11 7.08 -2.66
CA ASP A 275 19.03 6.24 -3.21
C ASP A 275 18.16 5.53 -2.15
N ASP A 276 18.72 5.24 -0.97
CA ASP A 276 18.00 4.56 0.10
C ASP A 276 17.35 5.51 1.11
N GLU A 277 17.54 6.83 0.98
CA GLU A 277 16.87 7.79 1.85
C GLU A 277 15.44 8.06 1.39
N ILE A 278 14.57 8.41 2.36
CA ILE A 278 13.16 8.73 2.11
C ILE A 278 12.85 10.18 2.48
N ILE A 279 11.81 10.73 1.89
CA ILE A 279 11.21 12.00 2.27
C ILE A 279 9.85 11.68 2.86
N VAL A 280 9.55 12.27 4.01
CA VAL A 280 8.28 12.10 4.70
C VAL A 280 7.82 13.46 5.20
N GLU A 281 6.63 13.86 4.77
CA GLU A 281 6.04 15.16 5.16
C GLU A 281 5.74 15.23 6.67
N GLY A 282 5.78 16.46 7.20
CA GLY A 282 5.47 16.75 8.61
C GLY A 282 6.68 16.82 9.55
N TYR A 283 7.91 16.69 9.03
CA TYR A 283 9.14 16.79 9.81
C TYR A 283 9.83 18.14 9.61
N SER A 284 10.06 18.86 10.70
CA SER A 284 10.66 20.22 10.71
C SER A 284 12.09 20.29 10.15
N GLU A 285 12.75 19.15 9.99
CA GLU A 285 14.13 19.06 9.52
C GLU A 285 14.25 19.11 7.98
N MET A 286 13.15 18.92 7.23
CA MET A 286 13.14 18.94 5.77
C MET A 286 12.07 19.89 5.25
N VAL A 287 12.50 21.02 4.67
CA VAL A 287 11.59 21.97 4.03
C VAL A 287 11.37 21.53 2.59
N THR A 288 10.26 20.82 2.35
CA THR A 288 9.90 20.29 1.03
C THR A 288 9.16 21.30 0.17
N HIS A 289 8.55 22.34 0.75
CA HIS A 289 7.70 23.32 0.05
C HIS A 289 6.56 22.70 -0.79
N ARG A 290 6.19 21.45 -0.52
CA ARG A 290 5.07 20.78 -1.20
C ARG A 290 3.75 21.45 -0.82
N ALA A 291 2.89 21.63 -1.81
CA ALA A 291 1.58 22.22 -1.60
C ALA A 291 0.65 21.17 -0.99
N LEU A 292 0.33 21.31 0.31
CA LEU A 292 -0.48 20.35 1.06
C LEU A 292 -1.97 20.59 0.82
N MET A 293 -2.69 19.62 0.28
CA MET A 293 -4.13 19.72 -0.03
C MET A 293 -4.98 20.10 1.19
N ALA A 294 -4.54 19.71 2.39
CA ALA A 294 -5.18 20.05 3.65
C ALA A 294 -5.39 21.57 3.86
N HIS A 295 -4.51 22.41 3.28
CA HIS A 295 -4.58 23.86 3.37
C HIS A 295 -5.34 24.53 2.20
N PHE A 296 -5.81 23.76 1.22
CA PHE A 296 -6.61 24.25 0.10
C PHE A 296 -8.13 24.19 0.35
N TYR A 297 -8.54 23.73 1.54
CA TYR A 297 -9.95 23.71 1.92
C TYR A 297 -10.52 25.13 1.96
N ASP A 298 -11.54 25.38 1.13
CA ASP A 298 -12.37 26.58 1.17
C ASP A 298 -13.79 26.21 1.63
N PRO A 299 -14.26 26.71 2.79
CA PRO A 299 -15.62 26.48 3.28
C PRO A 299 -16.73 26.91 2.31
N LYS A 300 -16.44 27.81 1.36
CA LYS A 300 -17.38 28.26 0.32
C LYS A 300 -17.13 27.60 -1.03
N GLY A 301 -16.12 26.76 -1.14
CA GLY A 301 -15.74 26.06 -2.37
C GLY A 301 -16.69 24.93 -2.71
N ASP A 302 -16.73 24.57 -3.99
CA ASP A 302 -17.50 23.42 -4.47
C ASP A 302 -16.83 22.11 -3.97
N PRO A 303 -17.56 21.20 -3.28
CA PRO A 303 -17.03 19.90 -2.86
C PRO A 303 -16.49 19.04 -4.01
N SER A 304 -16.96 19.26 -5.24
CA SER A 304 -16.50 18.58 -6.45
C SER A 304 -15.23 19.20 -7.07
N THR A 305 -14.65 20.23 -6.44
CA THR A 305 -13.39 20.80 -6.89
C THR A 305 -12.30 19.73 -6.88
N GLU A 306 -11.61 19.58 -8.02
CA GLU A 306 -10.51 18.62 -8.17
C GLU A 306 -9.16 19.34 -8.15
N MET A 307 -8.17 18.72 -7.51
CA MET A 307 -6.78 19.14 -7.50
C MET A 307 -5.92 17.97 -7.96
N THR A 308 -4.98 18.19 -8.88
CA THR A 308 -3.98 17.15 -9.22
C THR A 308 -3.03 16.95 -8.05
N LEU A 309 -2.64 15.72 -7.75
CA LEU A 309 -1.70 15.39 -6.68
C LEU A 309 -0.48 14.61 -7.21
N ASP A 310 0.57 14.60 -6.40
CA ASP A 310 1.80 13.80 -6.57
C ASP A 310 1.99 12.77 -5.44
N GLY A 311 1.50 13.10 -4.24
CA GLY A 311 1.40 12.21 -3.09
C GLY A 311 -0.04 12.11 -2.59
N VAL A 312 -0.40 10.93 -2.07
CA VAL A 312 -1.68 10.69 -1.40
C VAL A 312 -1.44 9.99 -0.06
N GLY A 313 -2.32 10.23 0.90
CA GLY A 313 -2.39 9.49 2.15
C GLY A 313 -3.17 8.18 2.04
N GLY A 314 -3.42 7.53 3.18
CA GLY A 314 -4.21 6.30 3.29
C GLY A 314 -5.63 6.50 3.81
N GLY A 315 -5.98 7.73 4.23
CA GLY A 315 -7.18 8.01 5.01
C GLY A 315 -8.48 7.63 4.31
N ALA A 316 -8.75 8.23 3.15
CA ALA A 316 -9.92 7.92 2.33
C ALA A 316 -9.60 8.13 0.84
N VAL A 317 -9.14 7.07 0.18
CA VAL A 317 -8.67 7.12 -1.22
C VAL A 317 -9.40 6.09 -2.07
N MET A 318 -10.11 6.55 -3.09
CA MET A 318 -10.75 5.70 -4.09
C MET A 318 -9.79 5.46 -5.25
N VAL A 319 -9.64 4.19 -5.63
CA VAL A 319 -8.73 3.72 -6.67
C VAL A 319 -9.48 2.79 -7.62
N LYS A 320 -9.36 3.00 -8.93
CA LYS A 320 -9.85 2.02 -9.91
C LYS A 320 -9.05 0.73 -9.80
N ALA A 321 -9.71 -0.41 -9.86
CA ALA A 321 -9.05 -1.69 -9.60
C ALA A 321 -7.97 -2.05 -10.64
N ASP A 322 -8.04 -1.50 -11.85
CA ASP A 322 -7.03 -1.63 -12.91
C ASP A 322 -5.68 -1.05 -12.48
N VAL A 323 -5.65 0.08 -11.77
CA VAL A 323 -4.41 0.71 -11.25
C VAL A 323 -3.60 -0.30 -10.42
N HIS A 324 -4.26 -1.04 -9.53
CA HIS A 324 -3.61 -2.08 -8.75
C HIS A 324 -3.28 -3.33 -9.57
N ARG A 325 -4.10 -3.71 -10.56
CA ARG A 325 -3.85 -4.86 -11.44
C ARG A 325 -2.68 -4.63 -12.41
N ASP A 326 -2.45 -3.39 -12.80
CA ASP A 326 -1.33 -2.95 -13.63
C ASP A 326 -0.02 -2.86 -12.82
N GLY A 327 -0.11 -3.05 -11.50
CA GLY A 327 1.04 -3.26 -10.62
C GLY A 327 1.32 -2.11 -9.66
N ALA A 328 0.51 -1.05 -9.63
CA ALA A 328 0.64 -0.02 -8.61
C ALA A 328 0.38 -0.64 -7.23
N MET A 329 1.34 -0.51 -6.33
CA MET A 329 1.29 -1.07 -4.98
C MET A 329 1.98 -0.12 -4.01
N PHE A 330 1.97 -0.44 -2.72
CA PHE A 330 2.61 0.36 -1.67
C PHE A 330 4.06 -0.09 -1.52
N PRO A 331 5.07 0.64 -2.03
CA PRO A 331 6.44 0.19 -1.93
C PRO A 331 6.87 0.18 -0.45
N SER A 332 7.33 -0.98 0.02
CA SER A 332 7.91 -1.14 1.37
C SER A 332 9.39 -0.74 1.43
N PHE A 333 9.89 -0.16 0.35
CA PHE A 333 11.27 0.26 0.14
C PHE A 333 11.27 1.66 -0.48
N PRO A 334 12.37 2.42 -0.38
CA PRO A 334 12.49 3.73 -1.03
C PRO A 334 12.21 3.62 -2.53
N PHE A 335 11.23 4.38 -3.02
CA PHE A 335 10.85 4.45 -4.42
C PHE A 335 10.76 5.92 -4.83
N TYR A 336 11.77 6.43 -5.54
CA TYR A 336 11.94 7.87 -5.77
C TYR A 336 11.95 8.68 -4.46
N HIS A 337 12.63 8.15 -3.44
CA HIS A 337 12.65 8.68 -2.07
C HIS A 337 11.28 8.74 -1.39
N LEU A 338 10.26 8.08 -1.92
CA LEU A 338 8.95 7.92 -1.29
C LEU A 338 8.75 6.49 -0.79
N ILE A 339 7.76 6.28 0.07
CA ILE A 339 7.42 4.97 0.61
C ILE A 339 5.90 4.87 0.81
N GLU A 340 5.36 3.66 0.94
CA GLU A 340 3.97 3.43 1.30
C GLU A 340 2.95 4.16 0.38
N THR A 341 2.07 5.00 0.90
CA THR A 341 0.99 5.66 0.13
C THR A 341 1.51 6.72 -0.84
N GLU A 342 2.50 7.51 -0.43
CA GLU A 342 3.17 8.49 -1.29
C GLU A 342 3.92 7.79 -2.43
N GLY A 343 4.60 6.68 -2.12
CA GLY A 343 5.25 5.83 -3.12
C GLY A 343 4.27 5.16 -4.09
N PHE A 344 3.07 4.80 -3.60
CA PHE A 344 1.97 4.29 -4.43
C PHE A 344 1.50 5.33 -5.46
N ALA A 345 1.27 6.59 -5.03
CA ALA A 345 0.90 7.67 -5.97
C ALA A 345 1.97 7.85 -7.06
N LYS A 346 3.24 7.87 -6.67
CA LYS A 346 4.34 7.93 -7.64
C LYS A 346 4.33 6.74 -8.59
N MET A 347 4.04 5.53 -8.10
CA MET A 347 3.99 4.31 -8.93
C MET A 347 2.85 4.36 -9.93
N ALA A 348 1.65 4.79 -9.51
CA ALA A 348 0.52 5.01 -10.40
C ALA A 348 0.87 6.00 -11.53
N LYS A 349 1.54 7.11 -11.20
CA LYS A 349 2.02 8.08 -12.21
C LYS A 349 3.05 7.48 -13.16
N ARG A 350 3.94 6.62 -12.68
CA ARG A 350 4.91 5.90 -13.54
C ARG A 350 4.24 4.90 -14.50
N LEU A 351 3.07 4.39 -14.15
CA LEU A 351 2.23 3.53 -15.00
C LEU A 351 1.35 4.34 -15.97
N GLY A 352 1.43 5.68 -15.95
CA GLY A 352 0.68 6.55 -16.85
C GLY A 352 -0.69 6.99 -16.31
N TYR A 353 -0.99 6.72 -15.04
CA TYR A 353 -2.19 7.21 -14.39
C TYR A 353 -2.00 8.61 -13.82
N GLU A 354 -3.10 9.33 -13.68
CA GLU A 354 -3.16 10.59 -12.95
C GLU A 354 -3.73 10.37 -11.55
N VAL A 355 -3.31 11.22 -10.63
CA VAL A 355 -3.70 11.17 -9.22
C VAL A 355 -4.35 12.50 -8.86
N TYR A 356 -5.52 12.44 -8.23
CA TYR A 356 -6.33 13.61 -7.89
C TYR A 356 -6.68 13.62 -6.40
N GLY A 357 -7.10 14.78 -5.92
CA GLY A 357 -7.68 14.98 -4.61
C GLY A 357 -8.81 15.99 -4.65
N LEU A 358 -9.65 15.95 -3.61
CA LEU A 358 -10.84 16.79 -3.47
C LEU A 358 -10.66 17.72 -2.26
N PRO A 359 -10.06 18.92 -2.42
CA PRO A 359 -9.74 19.82 -1.30
C PRO A 359 -10.96 20.22 -0.46
N ASN A 360 -12.15 20.28 -1.06
CA ASN A 360 -13.39 20.73 -0.41
C ASN A 360 -14.31 19.57 0.02
N TYR A 361 -13.94 18.31 -0.28
CA TYR A 361 -14.69 17.14 0.15
C TYR A 361 -14.07 16.56 1.42
N LEU A 362 -14.68 16.87 2.56
CA LEU A 362 -14.14 16.52 3.86
C LEU A 362 -14.61 15.16 4.38
N VAL A 363 -13.68 14.42 4.96
CA VAL A 363 -13.94 13.26 5.83
C VAL A 363 -13.24 13.48 7.16
N PHE A 364 -13.74 12.88 8.24
CA PHE A 364 -13.22 13.16 9.58
C PHE A 364 -12.55 11.96 10.25
N HIS A 365 -11.32 12.20 10.66
CA HIS A 365 -10.55 11.34 11.55
C HIS A 365 -11.07 11.46 12.99
N TYR A 366 -10.97 10.37 13.75
CA TYR A 366 -11.31 10.31 15.18
C TYR A 366 -10.51 11.34 15.98
N ASN A 367 -11.14 11.98 16.96
CA ASN A 367 -10.44 12.85 17.90
C ASN A 367 -10.13 12.08 19.17
N GLU A 368 -8.83 11.90 19.46
CA GLU A 368 -8.36 11.11 20.62
C GLU A 368 -8.67 11.74 21.98
#